data_AF-A0A354B3E3-F1
#
_entry.id   AF-A0A354B3E3-F1
#
_cell.length_a   1.000
_cell.length_b   1.000
_cell.length_c   1.000
_cell.angle_alpha   90.00
_cell.angle_beta   90.00
_cell.angle_gamma   90.00
#
_symmetry.space_group_name_H-M   'P 1'
#
loop_
_entity.id
_entity.type
_entity.pdbx_description
1 polymer ?
#
loop_
_entity_poly.entity_id
_entity_poly.type
_entity_poly.pdbx_seq_one_letter_code
_entity_poly.pdbx_strand_id
1 'polypeptide(L)'
;LQWSLLIAGLCLRVLGGNSDPIWLAVWLVVTLLAAVVVGWAYGGKSWCQYFCPMGPVQTVLTGVRGPLGSPAHVGAPSKITQSMCRTITAEGQERSACVACQSPCLDIDAERQFWQNLERKRGLAWAWYSYPGLVLAFFTMMEWSGHGASQLVHPLGYIRSGQWALDRELVSRAWQPLPHLTPLPRLLVIPIAITTAAWLSVIFWRGVEGLLRRRGNREGLPAAGERAVLRTRLLASFLAVNTFFWFVDPLQGLLGSNSGQVVRSLVLLLTSMGLYRAWGRDSATYRRESTSDSLRRQLRDLPGLEPALDGRSINALSPHEVFTLVKAMPAVGVLQARRVYSEVLLDMLRRGRLDQAQSLLDLQELRQSLQLDDEDHHAVINLLAKEHPELLGRNRFERQGDDLRRELALTNLEDFLLRHGFTMFDAAALNPRQRQELERLRLATGLPEPAWESVLRQFGSQGELERQQLEPLRAVWLEEAGLLAWLDGQLSEDGLLRPLQRGLTRRVGELQRQLAHRLDAAGLDPLP
;
A
#
# COMPACT_ATOMS: atom_id res chain seq x y z
N LEU A 1 -15.28 -15.57 9.82
CA LEU A 1 -15.96 -15.53 8.50
C LEU A 1 -15.02 -15.90 7.36
N GLN A 2 -14.07 -15.04 6.95
CA GLN A 2 -13.16 -15.30 5.80
C GLN A 2 -12.56 -16.70 5.78
N TRP A 3 -12.02 -17.16 6.91
CA TRP A 3 -11.40 -18.48 7.02
C TRP A 3 -12.41 -19.62 6.91
N SER A 4 -13.62 -19.44 7.42
CA SER A 4 -14.71 -20.41 7.27
C SER A 4 -15.18 -20.49 5.82
N LEU A 5 -15.25 -19.35 5.12
CA LEU A 5 -15.54 -19.30 3.68
C LEU A 5 -14.46 -19.99 2.85
N LEU A 6 -13.18 -19.84 3.24
CA LEU A 6 -12.08 -20.58 2.63
C LEU A 6 -12.25 -22.09 2.82
N ILE A 7 -12.49 -22.56 4.04
CA ILE A 7 -12.70 -23.99 4.33
C ILE A 7 -13.90 -24.54 3.56
N ALA A 8 -15.02 -23.81 3.52
CA ALA A 8 -16.20 -24.19 2.76
C ALA A 8 -15.87 -24.30 1.25
N GLY A 9 -15.15 -23.31 0.70
CA GLY A 9 -14.69 -23.33 -0.68
C GLY A 9 -13.76 -24.51 -0.97
N LEU A 10 -12.84 -24.85 -0.06
CA LEU A 10 -11.99 -26.04 -0.20
C LEU A 10 -12.82 -27.32 -0.23
N CYS A 11 -13.76 -27.49 0.70
CA CYS A 11 -14.66 -28.67 0.73
C CYS A 11 -15.43 -28.81 -0.59
N LEU A 12 -15.98 -27.69 -1.07
CA LEU A 12 -16.78 -27.63 -2.28
C LEU A 12 -15.96 -27.96 -3.54
N ARG A 13 -14.69 -27.55 -3.58
CA ARG A 13 -13.76 -27.95 -4.64
C ARG A 13 -13.44 -29.44 -4.64
N VAL A 14 -13.29 -30.06 -3.47
CA VAL A 14 -13.10 -31.53 -3.38
C VAL A 14 -14.37 -32.29 -3.74
N LEU A 15 -15.55 -31.74 -3.43
CA LEU A 15 -16.84 -32.40 -3.69
C LEU A 15 -17.32 -32.29 -5.14
N GLY A 16 -16.90 -31.27 -5.88
CA GLY A 16 -17.45 -31.07 -7.22
C GLY A 16 -16.84 -29.95 -8.05
N GLY A 17 -16.36 -28.87 -7.40
CA GLY A 17 -16.12 -27.63 -8.11
C GLY A 17 -14.94 -27.58 -9.08
N ASN A 18 -14.10 -28.61 -9.12
CA ASN A 18 -12.87 -28.61 -9.94
C ASN A 18 -13.08 -29.09 -11.38
N SER A 19 -14.12 -29.87 -11.67
CA SER A 19 -14.23 -30.63 -12.92
C SER A 19 -15.32 -30.18 -13.88
N ASP A 20 -16.17 -29.24 -13.45
CA ASP A 20 -17.23 -28.67 -14.27
C ASP A 20 -16.97 -27.16 -14.51
N PRO A 21 -16.72 -26.75 -15.77
CA PRO A 21 -16.47 -25.35 -16.10
C PRO A 21 -17.69 -24.45 -15.87
N ILE A 22 -18.91 -24.98 -15.99
CA ILE A 22 -20.15 -24.23 -15.72
C ILE A 22 -20.22 -23.94 -14.23
N TRP A 23 -19.94 -24.94 -13.39
CA TRP A 23 -19.94 -24.77 -11.95
C TRP A 23 -18.91 -23.72 -11.51
N LEU A 24 -17.69 -23.76 -12.07
CA LEU A 24 -16.67 -22.74 -11.84
C LEU A 24 -17.13 -21.34 -12.29
N ALA A 25 -17.74 -21.23 -13.48
CA ALA A 25 -18.25 -19.96 -13.99
C ALA A 25 -19.33 -19.37 -13.08
N VAL A 26 -20.31 -20.19 -12.65
CA VAL A 26 -21.36 -19.78 -11.70
C VAL A 26 -20.75 -19.32 -10.38
N TRP A 27 -19.79 -20.08 -9.84
CA TRP A 27 -19.10 -19.73 -8.60
C TRP A 27 -18.37 -18.38 -8.70
N LEU A 28 -17.66 -18.13 -9.81
CA LEU A 28 -16.96 -16.88 -10.06
C LEU A 28 -17.93 -15.70 -10.19
N VAL A 29 -19.05 -15.87 -10.93
CA VAL A 29 -20.09 -14.85 -11.07
C VAL A 29 -20.73 -14.52 -9.72
N VAL A 30 -21.10 -15.53 -8.93
CA VAL A 30 -21.65 -15.32 -7.59
C VAL A 30 -20.65 -14.59 -6.68
N THR A 31 -19.36 -14.96 -6.74
CA THR A 31 -18.32 -14.28 -5.97
C THR A 31 -18.14 -12.82 -6.40
N LEU A 32 -18.19 -12.54 -7.71
CA LEU A 32 -18.11 -11.18 -8.25
C LEU A 32 -19.32 -10.34 -7.81
N LEU A 33 -20.53 -10.88 -7.95
CA LEU A 33 -21.76 -10.22 -7.51
C LEU A 33 -21.72 -9.94 -6.00
N ALA A 34 -21.28 -10.89 -5.19
CA ALA A 34 -21.10 -10.69 -3.75
C ALA A 34 -20.09 -9.58 -3.45
N ALA A 35 -18.97 -9.51 -4.18
CA ALA A 35 -17.99 -8.44 -4.05
C ALA A 35 -18.57 -7.07 -4.41
N VAL A 36 -19.36 -6.98 -5.49
CA VAL A 36 -20.05 -5.76 -5.91
C VAL A 36 -21.08 -5.33 -4.87
N VAL A 37 -21.92 -6.26 -4.37
CA VAL A 37 -22.95 -5.97 -3.37
C VAL A 37 -22.34 -5.51 -2.05
N VAL A 38 -21.30 -6.20 -1.56
CA VAL A 38 -20.57 -5.78 -0.34
C VAL A 38 -19.86 -4.45 -0.57
N GLY A 39 -19.29 -4.25 -1.76
CA GLY A 39 -18.68 -2.98 -2.15
C GLY A 39 -19.68 -1.83 -2.13
N TRP A 40 -20.87 -2.03 -2.70
CA TRP A 40 -21.95 -1.05 -2.70
C TRP A 40 -22.48 -0.78 -1.29
N ALA A 41 -22.76 -1.83 -0.51
CA ALA A 41 -23.34 -1.71 0.83
C ALA A 41 -22.39 -1.10 1.87
N TYR A 42 -21.08 -1.30 1.73
CA TYR A 42 -20.07 -0.87 2.70
C TYR A 42 -18.98 0.05 2.11
N GLY A 43 -19.28 0.76 1.02
CA GLY A 43 -18.41 1.79 0.44
C GLY A 43 -17.05 1.29 -0.05
N GLY A 44 -16.99 0.06 -0.58
CA GLY A 44 -15.81 -0.53 -1.24
C GLY A 44 -14.71 -1.06 -0.29
N LYS A 45 -14.84 -0.84 1.02
CA LYS A 45 -13.73 -1.04 1.98
C LYS A 45 -13.77 -2.39 2.70
N SER A 46 -14.90 -3.09 2.68
CA SER A 46 -15.11 -4.25 3.56
C SER A 46 -14.80 -5.60 2.94
N TRP A 47 -14.82 -5.73 1.60
CA TRP A 47 -14.69 -7.02 0.93
C TRP A 47 -13.38 -7.72 1.28
N CYS A 48 -12.23 -7.11 0.93
CA CYS A 48 -10.92 -7.71 1.14
C CYS A 48 -10.62 -8.02 2.61
N GLN A 49 -11.20 -7.26 3.55
CA GLN A 49 -10.87 -7.35 4.97
C GLN A 49 -11.76 -8.30 5.78
N TYR A 50 -13.03 -8.45 5.40
CA TYR A 50 -13.99 -9.19 6.22
C TYR A 50 -14.66 -10.35 5.49
N PHE A 51 -14.70 -10.31 4.16
CA PHE A 51 -15.46 -11.28 3.36
C PHE A 51 -14.57 -12.13 2.46
N CYS A 52 -13.59 -11.52 1.79
CA CYS A 52 -12.72 -12.19 0.84
C CYS A 52 -11.97 -13.36 1.51
N PRO A 53 -12.16 -14.61 1.07
CA PRO A 53 -11.48 -15.77 1.66
C PRO A 53 -9.96 -15.77 1.38
N MET A 54 -9.52 -15.04 0.34
CA MET A 54 -8.10 -14.93 -0.03
C MET A 54 -7.30 -13.94 0.84
N GLY A 55 -7.96 -13.00 1.54
CA GLY A 55 -7.27 -12.00 2.37
C GLY A 55 -6.37 -12.63 3.46
N PRO A 56 -6.88 -13.58 4.28
CA PRO A 56 -6.06 -14.31 5.24
C PRO A 56 -4.95 -15.13 4.58
N VAL A 57 -5.20 -15.73 3.41
CA VAL A 57 -4.19 -16.52 2.67
C VAL A 57 -3.04 -15.62 2.23
N GLN A 58 -3.33 -14.45 1.65
CA GLN A 58 -2.31 -13.46 1.30
C GLN A 58 -1.52 -13.05 2.55
N THR A 59 -2.19 -12.82 3.68
CA THR A 59 -1.51 -12.51 4.95
C THR A 59 -0.55 -13.63 5.36
N VAL A 60 -0.96 -14.90 5.29
CA VAL A 60 -0.13 -16.06 5.62
C VAL A 60 1.09 -16.19 4.71
N LEU A 61 0.94 -15.89 3.41
CA LEU A 61 2.00 -16.06 2.42
C LEU A 61 2.97 -14.88 2.32
N THR A 62 2.50 -13.64 2.50
CA THR A 62 3.29 -12.43 2.25
C THR A 62 3.55 -11.56 3.49
N GLY A 63 3.03 -11.95 4.65
CA GLY A 63 2.98 -11.10 5.85
C GLY A 63 4.31 -10.47 6.29
N VAL A 64 5.38 -11.23 6.46
CA VAL A 64 6.66 -10.65 6.96
C VAL A 64 7.48 -10.06 5.83
N ARG A 65 7.62 -10.82 4.74
CA ARG A 65 8.22 -10.41 3.45
C ARG A 65 8.12 -11.59 2.49
N GLY A 66 7.75 -11.35 1.24
CA GLY A 66 7.90 -12.37 0.19
C GLY A 66 9.38 -12.68 -0.08
N PRO A 67 9.73 -13.87 -0.62
CA PRO A 67 11.12 -14.23 -0.88
C PRO A 67 11.83 -13.28 -1.87
N LEU A 68 11.08 -12.72 -2.81
CA LEU A 68 11.53 -11.73 -3.79
C LEU A 68 10.96 -10.31 -3.51
N GLY A 69 10.35 -10.11 -2.34
CA GLY A 69 9.70 -8.85 -2.00
C GLY A 69 10.69 -7.74 -1.65
N SER A 70 10.57 -6.59 -2.31
CA SER A 70 11.19 -5.34 -1.85
C SER A 70 10.46 -4.81 -0.60
N PRO A 71 11.17 -4.12 0.30
CA PRO A 71 10.54 -3.50 1.47
C PRO A 71 9.70 -2.32 1.00
N ALA A 72 8.39 -2.32 1.30
CA ALA A 72 7.49 -1.24 0.90
C ALA A 72 7.81 0.10 1.59
N HIS A 73 8.45 0.04 2.76
CA HIS A 73 8.74 1.17 3.63
C HIS A 73 10.15 1.76 3.48
N VAL A 74 10.99 1.25 2.55
CA VAL A 74 12.36 1.74 2.35
C VAL A 74 12.56 2.18 0.89
N GLY A 75 12.96 3.44 0.70
CA GLY A 75 13.54 3.90 -0.57
C GLY A 75 12.53 4.16 -1.70
N ALA A 76 11.24 4.27 -1.40
CA ALA A 76 10.24 4.67 -2.39
C ALA A 76 10.05 6.21 -2.36
N PRO A 77 10.62 6.98 -3.32
CA PRO A 77 10.20 8.37 -3.55
C PRO A 77 8.76 8.44 -4.08
N SER A 78 8.23 7.34 -4.62
CA SER A 78 6.82 7.22 -5.02
C SER A 78 5.99 6.63 -3.87
N LYS A 79 5.04 7.41 -3.37
CA LYS A 79 4.07 7.07 -2.31
C LYS A 79 3.09 5.95 -2.69
N ILE A 80 3.38 5.14 -3.72
CA ILE A 80 2.43 4.25 -4.39
C ILE A 80 3.07 2.87 -4.60
N THR A 81 2.65 1.88 -3.83
CA THR A 81 3.02 0.49 -4.10
C THR A 81 2.27 -0.04 -5.34
N GLN A 82 2.76 -1.12 -5.96
CA GLN A 82 2.14 -1.65 -7.19
C GLN A 82 0.67 -2.07 -7.04
N SER A 83 0.23 -2.36 -5.81
CA SER A 83 -1.14 -2.76 -5.47
C SER A 83 -2.03 -1.61 -4.98
N MET A 84 -1.54 -0.37 -4.95
CA MET A 84 -2.34 0.80 -4.60
C MET A 84 -3.10 1.33 -5.81
N CYS A 85 -4.38 1.67 -5.62
CA CYS A 85 -5.13 2.46 -6.60
C CYS A 85 -4.38 3.77 -6.89
N ARG A 86 -4.33 4.16 -8.17
CA ARG A 86 -3.62 5.34 -8.67
C ARG A 86 -4.60 6.31 -9.31
N THR A 87 -4.31 7.59 -9.19
CA THR A 87 -4.87 8.65 -10.02
C THR A 87 -3.71 9.45 -10.61
N ILE A 88 -3.96 10.12 -11.73
CA ILE A 88 -2.99 10.98 -12.40
C ILE A 88 -3.41 12.41 -12.12
N THR A 89 -2.50 13.25 -11.62
CA THR A 89 -2.77 14.68 -11.44
C THR A 89 -2.80 15.40 -12.78
N ALA A 90 -3.35 16.62 -12.80
CA ALA A 90 -3.30 17.50 -13.96
C ALA A 90 -1.86 17.74 -14.46
N GLU A 91 -0.84 17.67 -13.58
CA GLU A 91 0.58 17.77 -13.96
C GLU A 91 1.19 16.46 -14.51
N GLY A 92 0.37 15.43 -14.74
CA GLY A 92 0.83 14.13 -15.25
C GLY A 92 1.56 13.27 -14.21
N GLN A 93 1.53 13.64 -12.92
CA GLN A 93 2.18 12.86 -11.86
C GLN A 93 1.24 11.81 -11.28
N GLU A 94 1.75 10.59 -11.07
CA GLU A 94 0.99 9.54 -10.37
C GLU A 94 0.84 9.89 -8.88
N ARG A 95 -0.40 9.89 -8.38
CA ARG A 95 -0.74 9.97 -6.94
C ARG A 95 -1.55 8.77 -6.50
N SER A 96 -1.44 8.40 -5.22
CA SER A 96 -2.23 7.31 -4.66
C SER A 96 -3.70 7.72 -4.53
N ALA A 97 -4.58 7.05 -5.25
CA ALA A 97 -6.04 7.12 -5.05
C ALA A 97 -6.54 6.08 -4.02
N CYS A 98 -5.63 5.30 -3.44
CA CYS A 98 -5.99 4.25 -2.50
C CYS A 98 -6.52 4.87 -1.19
N VAL A 99 -7.81 4.69 -0.94
CA VAL A 99 -8.50 5.16 0.29
C VAL A 99 -8.11 4.33 1.52
N ALA A 100 -7.16 3.39 1.41
CA ALA A 100 -6.71 2.47 2.46
C ALA A 100 -7.89 1.87 3.25
N CYS A 101 -8.44 0.75 2.79
CA CYS A 101 -9.62 0.09 3.38
C CYS A 101 -9.54 -0.10 4.91
N GLN A 102 -8.33 -0.22 5.46
CA GLN A 102 -8.00 -0.08 6.88
C GLN A 102 -6.52 0.33 7.01
N SER A 103 -6.09 0.87 8.16
CA SER A 103 -4.67 1.03 8.47
C SER A 103 -4.28 0.12 9.63
N PRO A 104 -3.36 -0.84 9.42
CA PRO A 104 -2.49 -1.04 8.26
C PRO A 104 -3.15 -1.90 7.15
N CYS A 105 -2.98 -1.49 5.89
CA CYS A 105 -3.46 -2.25 4.73
C CYS A 105 -2.35 -3.17 4.21
N LEU A 106 -2.68 -4.45 3.96
CA LEU A 106 -1.76 -5.46 3.40
C LEU A 106 -1.16 -4.99 2.07
N ASP A 107 -1.98 -4.35 1.24
CA ASP A 107 -1.61 -3.91 -0.11
C ASP A 107 -0.73 -2.66 -0.11
N ILE A 108 -0.66 -1.94 1.01
CA ILE A 108 0.22 -0.78 1.18
C ILE A 108 1.53 -1.23 1.82
N ASP A 109 1.45 -1.95 2.92
CA ASP A 109 2.62 -2.46 3.63
C ASP A 109 2.24 -3.72 4.41
N ALA A 110 2.53 -4.88 3.80
CA ALA A 110 2.25 -6.18 4.37
C ALA A 110 3.04 -6.41 5.67
N GLU A 111 4.30 -5.96 5.72
CA GLU A 111 5.17 -6.11 6.89
C GLU A 111 4.63 -5.28 8.05
N ARG A 112 4.18 -4.05 7.80
CA ARG A 112 3.46 -3.24 8.80
C ARG A 112 2.22 -3.96 9.32
N GLN A 113 1.41 -4.50 8.41
CA GLN A 113 0.18 -5.18 8.79
C GLN A 113 0.47 -6.41 9.64
N PHE A 114 1.52 -7.16 9.31
CA PHE A 114 1.97 -8.29 10.10
C PHE A 114 2.38 -7.89 11.51
N TRP A 115 3.29 -6.93 11.66
CA TRP A 115 3.80 -6.53 12.97
C TRP A 115 2.71 -5.98 13.88
N GLN A 116 1.80 -5.15 13.34
CA GLN A 116 0.70 -4.58 14.13
C GLN A 116 -0.33 -5.63 14.56
N ASN A 117 -0.51 -6.70 13.77
CA ASN A 117 -1.45 -7.76 14.06
C ASN A 117 -0.80 -9.01 14.65
N LEU A 118 0.49 -8.96 15.00
CA LEU A 118 1.23 -10.13 15.47
C LEU A 118 0.50 -10.82 16.62
N GLU A 119 0.05 -10.06 17.62
CA GLU A 119 -0.71 -10.57 18.77
C GLU A 119 -2.14 -10.03 18.89
N ARG A 120 -2.49 -8.96 18.16
CA ARG A 120 -3.74 -8.21 18.36
C ARG A 120 -4.96 -8.80 17.63
N LYS A 121 -4.79 -9.40 16.45
CA LYS A 121 -5.92 -9.84 15.62
C LYS A 121 -6.41 -11.23 16.04
N ARG A 122 -7.58 -11.28 16.69
CA ARG A 122 -8.26 -12.53 17.05
C ARG A 122 -8.49 -13.40 15.81
N GLY A 123 -8.18 -14.69 15.92
CA GLY A 123 -8.32 -15.66 14.84
C GLY A 123 -7.19 -15.67 13.81
N LEU A 124 -6.26 -14.70 13.80
CA LEU A 124 -5.13 -14.71 12.86
C LEU A 124 -4.16 -15.86 13.13
N ALA A 125 -3.91 -16.18 14.41
CA ALA A 125 -3.13 -17.35 14.80
C ALA A 125 -3.78 -18.66 14.33
N TRP A 126 -5.13 -18.73 14.38
CA TRP A 126 -5.86 -19.89 13.84
C TRP A 126 -5.65 -20.01 12.33
N ALA A 127 -5.79 -18.91 11.58
CA ALA A 127 -5.56 -18.91 10.14
C ALA A 127 -4.14 -19.39 9.78
N TRP A 128 -3.11 -18.83 10.44
CA TRP A 128 -1.71 -19.21 10.19
C TRP A 128 -1.41 -20.67 10.51
N TYR A 129 -1.84 -21.13 11.68
CA TYR A 129 -1.47 -22.46 12.17
C TYR A 129 -2.35 -23.57 11.63
N SER A 130 -3.55 -23.27 11.14
CA SER A 130 -4.38 -24.28 10.45
C SER A 130 -4.02 -24.45 8.98
N TYR A 131 -3.42 -23.45 8.33
CA TYR A 131 -3.17 -23.46 6.89
C TYR A 131 -2.35 -24.66 6.41
N PRO A 132 -1.24 -25.09 7.06
CA PRO A 132 -0.50 -26.28 6.63
C PRO A 132 -1.35 -27.55 6.68
N GLY A 133 -2.16 -27.70 7.74
CA GLY A 133 -3.11 -28.81 7.87
C GLY A 133 -4.20 -28.78 6.80
N LEU A 134 -4.72 -27.61 6.46
CA LEU A 134 -5.70 -27.45 5.38
C LEU A 134 -5.11 -27.84 4.02
N VAL A 135 -3.89 -27.41 3.71
CA VAL A 135 -3.21 -27.77 2.45
C VAL A 135 -3.01 -29.29 2.37
N LEU A 136 -2.48 -29.89 3.44
CA LEU A 136 -2.27 -31.33 3.50
C LEU A 136 -3.58 -32.09 3.33
N ALA A 137 -4.62 -31.74 4.10
CA ALA A 137 -5.91 -32.41 4.05
C ALA A 137 -6.64 -32.21 2.72
N PHE A 138 -6.55 -31.03 2.13
CA PHE A 138 -7.15 -30.77 0.82
C PHE A 138 -6.60 -31.75 -0.22
N PHE A 139 -5.27 -31.89 -0.31
CA PHE A 139 -4.69 -32.81 -1.28
C PHE A 139 -4.89 -34.28 -0.92
N THR A 140 -4.78 -34.68 0.35
CA THR A 140 -5.05 -36.08 0.70
C THR A 140 -6.50 -36.47 0.43
N MET A 141 -7.46 -35.59 0.73
CA MET A 141 -8.88 -35.81 0.42
C MET A 141 -9.14 -35.84 -1.09
N MET A 142 -8.51 -34.95 -1.87
CA MET A 142 -8.61 -34.96 -3.33
C MET A 142 -8.17 -36.31 -3.89
N GLU A 143 -7.01 -36.82 -3.47
CA GLU A 143 -6.48 -38.12 -3.92
C GLU A 143 -7.44 -39.26 -3.56
N TRP A 144 -7.93 -39.29 -2.32
CA TRP A 144 -8.84 -40.35 -1.84
C TRP A 144 -10.25 -40.27 -2.44
N SER A 145 -10.64 -39.11 -2.98
CA SER A 145 -11.92 -38.90 -3.66
C SER A 145 -11.88 -39.25 -5.16
N GLY A 146 -10.70 -39.37 -5.75
CA GLY A 146 -10.51 -39.58 -7.19
C GLY A 146 -10.78 -40.99 -7.69
N HIS A 147 -10.89 -41.12 -9.02
CA HIS A 147 -10.88 -42.42 -9.70
C HIS A 147 -9.51 -43.09 -9.50
N GLY A 148 -9.46 -44.19 -8.74
CA GLY A 148 -8.21 -44.89 -8.44
C GLY A 148 -7.75 -44.83 -6.99
N ALA A 149 -8.57 -44.31 -6.06
CA ALA A 149 -8.34 -44.40 -4.61
C ALA A 149 -8.06 -45.84 -4.10
N SER A 150 -8.30 -46.86 -4.94
CA SER A 150 -8.05 -48.28 -4.68
C SER A 150 -6.64 -48.78 -5.04
N GLN A 151 -5.75 -47.99 -5.66
CA GLN A 151 -4.45 -48.48 -6.10
C GLN A 151 -3.29 -47.92 -5.26
N LEU A 152 -2.85 -48.71 -4.28
CA LEU A 152 -1.60 -48.57 -3.51
C LEU A 152 -0.31 -48.51 -4.37
N VAL A 153 -0.42 -48.64 -5.69
CA VAL A 153 0.70 -48.78 -6.63
C VAL A 153 1.29 -47.42 -7.06
N HIS A 154 0.49 -46.35 -7.05
CA HIS A 154 0.96 -44.99 -7.35
C HIS A 154 0.43 -43.98 -6.34
N PRO A 155 1.09 -43.81 -5.17
CA PRO A 155 0.71 -42.74 -4.25
C PRO A 155 0.85 -41.40 -4.99
N LEU A 156 -0.24 -40.63 -5.06
CA LEU A 156 -0.36 -39.31 -5.73
C LEU A 156 -0.60 -39.35 -7.25
N GLY A 157 -0.98 -40.50 -7.82
CA GLY A 157 -1.22 -40.62 -9.26
C GLY A 157 -2.38 -39.74 -9.75
N TYR A 158 -3.46 -39.64 -8.98
CA TYR A 158 -4.64 -38.88 -9.40
C TYR A 158 -4.38 -37.36 -9.40
N ILE A 159 -3.71 -36.83 -8.38
CA ILE A 159 -3.39 -35.39 -8.32
C ILE A 159 -2.28 -35.00 -9.31
N ARG A 160 -1.23 -35.82 -9.44
CA ARG A 160 -0.09 -35.50 -10.32
C ARG A 160 -0.41 -35.64 -11.81
N SER A 161 -1.36 -36.49 -12.17
CA SER A 161 -1.80 -36.64 -13.55
C SER A 161 -2.69 -35.50 -14.06
N GLY A 162 -3.19 -34.63 -13.18
CA GLY A 162 -4.12 -33.56 -13.57
C GLY A 162 -5.55 -34.03 -13.87
N GLN A 163 -5.84 -35.33 -13.76
CA GLN A 163 -7.15 -35.91 -14.06
C GLN A 163 -8.27 -35.31 -13.20
N TRP A 164 -7.94 -34.87 -11.99
CA TRP A 164 -8.86 -34.18 -11.08
C TRP A 164 -9.52 -32.93 -11.66
N ALA A 165 -8.91 -32.28 -12.67
CA ALA A 165 -9.50 -31.11 -13.34
C ALA A 165 -10.55 -31.49 -14.40
N LEU A 166 -10.63 -32.76 -14.80
CA LEU A 166 -11.50 -33.26 -15.87
C LEU A 166 -12.54 -34.29 -15.36
N ASP A 167 -12.52 -34.58 -14.05
CA ASP A 167 -13.30 -35.67 -13.44
C ASP A 167 -14.77 -35.29 -13.21
N ARG A 168 -15.60 -35.41 -14.26
CA ARG A 168 -17.02 -35.01 -14.23
C ARG A 168 -17.88 -35.80 -13.23
N GLU A 169 -17.39 -36.93 -12.73
CA GLU A 169 -18.13 -37.75 -11.76
C GLU A 169 -17.90 -37.34 -10.30
N LEU A 170 -17.08 -36.30 -10.03
CA LEU A 170 -16.83 -35.84 -8.67
C LEU A 170 -18.12 -35.53 -7.90
N VAL A 171 -19.04 -34.81 -8.56
CA VAL A 171 -20.32 -34.37 -7.99
C VAL A 171 -21.22 -35.56 -7.67
N SER A 172 -21.33 -36.53 -8.58
CA SER A 172 -22.18 -37.71 -8.37
C SER A 172 -21.67 -38.59 -7.22
N ARG A 173 -20.36 -38.54 -6.93
CA ARG A 173 -19.76 -39.25 -5.80
C ARG A 173 -19.88 -38.53 -4.45
N ALA A 174 -20.35 -37.29 -4.40
CA ALA A 174 -20.48 -36.56 -3.14
C ALA A 174 -21.34 -37.31 -2.08
N TRP A 175 -22.36 -38.03 -2.55
CA TRP A 175 -23.25 -38.84 -1.71
C TRP A 175 -22.77 -40.28 -1.51
N GLN A 176 -21.75 -40.71 -2.25
CA GLN A 176 -21.18 -42.04 -2.10
C GLN A 176 -20.22 -42.08 -0.90
N PRO A 177 -20.00 -43.27 -0.30
CA PRO A 177 -19.02 -43.41 0.77
C PRO A 177 -17.60 -43.13 0.26
N LEU A 178 -16.71 -42.74 1.18
CA LEU A 178 -15.28 -42.66 0.89
C LEU A 178 -14.70 -44.08 1.01
N PRO A 179 -14.23 -44.70 -0.10
CA PRO A 179 -13.78 -46.08 -0.08
C PRO A 179 -12.69 -46.31 0.99
N HIS A 180 -12.72 -47.46 1.65
CA HIS A 180 -11.68 -47.94 2.59
C HIS A 180 -11.48 -47.16 3.91
N LEU A 181 -12.04 -45.96 4.07
CA LEU A 181 -11.90 -45.14 5.28
C LEU A 181 -13.13 -45.20 6.18
N THR A 182 -14.31 -44.93 5.63
CA THR A 182 -15.55 -44.87 6.40
C THR A 182 -16.78 -45.19 5.53
N PRO A 183 -17.85 -45.78 6.08
CA PRO A 183 -19.11 -45.95 5.37
C PRO A 183 -19.89 -44.63 5.17
N LEU A 184 -19.40 -43.52 5.72
CA LEU A 184 -20.07 -42.22 5.66
C LEU A 184 -19.91 -41.55 4.29
N PRO A 185 -20.92 -40.79 3.82
CA PRO A 185 -20.86 -40.08 2.55
C PRO A 185 -19.76 -39.02 2.56
N ARG A 186 -19.10 -38.84 1.41
CA ARG A 186 -18.02 -37.86 1.22
C ARG A 186 -18.44 -36.44 1.62
N LEU A 187 -19.71 -36.08 1.40
CA LEU A 187 -20.30 -34.80 1.82
C LEU A 187 -20.10 -34.50 3.31
N LEU A 188 -20.08 -35.52 4.17
CA LEU A 188 -19.82 -35.36 5.61
C LEU A 188 -18.35 -35.56 5.95
N VAL A 189 -17.71 -36.57 5.35
CA VAL A 189 -16.32 -36.95 5.66
C VAL A 189 -15.35 -35.83 5.29
N ILE A 190 -15.51 -35.19 4.13
CA ILE A 190 -14.57 -34.17 3.65
C ILE A 190 -14.54 -32.94 4.58
N PRO A 191 -15.68 -32.30 4.93
CA PRO A 191 -15.66 -31.20 5.90
C PRO A 191 -15.08 -31.60 7.25
N ILE A 192 -15.42 -32.77 7.77
CA ILE A 192 -14.90 -33.26 9.06
C ILE A 192 -13.38 -33.47 8.98
N ALA A 193 -12.89 -34.11 7.92
CA ALA A 193 -11.46 -34.37 7.74
C ALA A 193 -10.65 -33.08 7.60
N ILE A 194 -11.11 -32.14 6.76
CA ILE A 194 -10.43 -30.85 6.54
C ILE A 194 -10.42 -30.01 7.84
N THR A 195 -11.56 -29.93 8.54
CA THR A 195 -11.63 -29.18 9.81
C THR A 195 -10.82 -29.83 10.93
N THR A 196 -10.80 -31.16 11.01
CA THR A 196 -9.99 -31.91 11.98
C THR A 196 -8.50 -31.71 11.72
N ALA A 197 -8.06 -31.80 10.46
CA ALA A 197 -6.66 -31.56 10.11
C ALA A 197 -6.21 -30.12 10.40
N ALA A 198 -7.08 -29.12 10.14
CA ALA A 198 -6.85 -27.74 10.54
C ALA A 198 -6.64 -27.62 12.05
N TRP A 199 -7.49 -28.27 12.85
CA TRP A 199 -7.41 -28.24 14.30
C TRP A 199 -6.15 -28.93 14.85
N LEU A 200 -5.81 -30.11 14.32
CA LEU A 200 -4.58 -30.82 14.67
C LEU A 200 -3.33 -30.00 14.33
N SER A 201 -3.32 -29.34 13.17
CA SER A 201 -2.21 -28.46 12.77
C SER A 201 -2.05 -27.29 13.75
N VAL A 202 -3.16 -26.71 14.22
CA VAL A 202 -3.12 -25.63 15.23
C VAL A 202 -2.54 -26.10 16.55
N ILE A 203 -2.90 -27.30 17.01
CA ILE A 203 -2.33 -27.88 18.25
C ILE A 203 -0.83 -28.08 18.09
N PHE A 204 -0.40 -28.66 16.97
CA PHE A 204 1.00 -28.90 16.68
C PHE A 204 1.82 -27.60 16.72
N TRP A 205 1.39 -26.58 15.97
CA TRP A 205 2.13 -25.31 15.89
C TRP A 205 2.09 -24.50 17.19
N ARG A 206 1.00 -24.57 17.97
CA ARG A 206 0.98 -24.00 19.32
C ARG A 206 1.98 -24.70 20.25
N GLY A 207 2.16 -26.01 20.10
CA GLY A 207 3.19 -26.77 20.79
C GLY A 207 4.60 -26.29 20.42
N VAL A 208 4.87 -26.11 19.12
CA VAL A 208 6.14 -25.58 18.60
C VAL A 208 6.40 -24.15 19.11
N GLU A 209 5.41 -23.27 19.05
CA GLU A 209 5.51 -21.91 19.58
C GLU A 209 5.84 -21.91 21.08
N GLY A 210 5.14 -22.74 21.86
CA GLY A 210 5.39 -22.89 23.30
C GLY A 210 6.82 -23.38 23.59
N LEU A 211 7.34 -24.32 22.80
CA LEU A 211 8.71 -24.81 22.91
C LEU A 211 9.73 -23.70 22.60
N LEU A 212 9.55 -22.98 21.50
CA LEU A 212 10.43 -21.88 21.10
C LEU A 212 10.42 -20.75 22.13
N ARG A 213 9.26 -20.41 22.68
CA ARG A 213 9.12 -19.39 23.73
C ARG A 213 9.83 -19.82 25.02
N ARG A 214 9.64 -21.06 25.46
CA ARG A 214 10.32 -21.60 26.65
C ARG A 214 11.83 -21.60 26.48
N ARG A 215 12.33 -21.98 25.30
CA ARG A 215 13.76 -21.96 24.98
C ARG A 215 14.31 -20.53 24.98
N GLY A 216 13.64 -19.60 24.30
CA GLY A 216 14.07 -18.19 24.26
C GLY A 216 14.07 -17.52 25.63
N ASN A 217 13.08 -17.83 26.49
CA ASN A 217 13.05 -17.34 27.86
C ASN A 217 14.23 -17.89 28.69
N ARG A 218 14.60 -19.17 28.51
CA ARG A 218 15.76 -19.77 29.19
C ARG A 218 17.08 -19.17 28.73
N GLU A 219 17.18 -18.81 27.45
CA GLU A 219 18.36 -18.17 26.85
C GLU A 219 18.43 -16.65 27.12
N GLY A 220 17.45 -16.08 27.85
CA GLY A 220 17.42 -14.65 28.17
C GLY A 220 17.23 -13.73 26.96
N LEU A 221 16.67 -14.25 25.87
CA LEU A 221 16.52 -13.48 24.64
C LEU A 221 15.48 -12.35 24.80
N PRO A 222 15.79 -11.11 24.37
CA PRO A 222 14.81 -10.02 24.38
C PRO A 222 13.64 -10.36 23.46
N ALA A 223 12.42 -10.00 23.87
CA ALA A 223 11.18 -10.25 23.14
C ALA A 223 11.00 -11.73 22.69
N ALA A 224 11.36 -12.69 23.55
CA ALA A 224 11.26 -14.12 23.25
C ALA A 224 9.85 -14.58 22.81
N GLY A 225 8.79 -13.92 23.29
CA GLY A 225 7.40 -14.16 22.86
C GLY A 225 7.19 -13.81 21.38
N GLU A 226 7.43 -12.56 20.98
CA GLU A 226 7.28 -12.11 19.59
C GLU A 226 8.13 -12.94 18.62
N ARG A 227 9.37 -13.29 19.01
CA ARG A 227 10.27 -14.12 18.21
C ARG A 227 9.74 -15.55 18.03
N ALA A 228 9.15 -16.13 19.07
CA ALA A 228 8.54 -17.46 18.97
C ALA A 228 7.36 -17.44 18.00
N VAL A 229 6.45 -16.47 18.13
CA VAL A 229 5.29 -16.31 17.23
C VAL A 229 5.75 -16.12 15.78
N LEU A 230 6.71 -15.23 15.54
CA LEU A 230 7.28 -14.99 14.22
C LEU A 230 7.83 -16.29 13.60
N ARG A 231 8.74 -16.97 14.30
CA ARG A 231 9.42 -18.17 13.78
C ARG A 231 8.43 -19.30 13.52
N THR A 232 7.48 -19.53 14.42
CA THR A 232 6.42 -20.54 14.20
C THR A 232 5.59 -20.20 12.96
N ARG A 233 5.20 -18.93 12.77
CA ARG A 233 4.46 -18.50 11.58
C ARG A 233 5.25 -18.65 10.28
N LEU A 234 6.54 -18.31 10.29
CA LEU A 234 7.43 -18.49 9.15
C LEU A 234 7.57 -19.98 8.79
N LEU A 235 7.77 -20.84 9.79
CA LEU A 235 7.84 -22.30 9.59
C LEU A 235 6.52 -22.87 9.07
N ALA A 236 5.38 -22.40 9.59
CA ALA A 236 4.07 -22.80 9.13
C ALA A 236 3.85 -22.40 7.66
N SER A 237 4.13 -21.15 7.28
CA SER A 237 4.03 -20.69 5.89
C SER A 237 4.98 -21.46 4.97
N PHE A 238 6.22 -21.66 5.40
CA PHE A 238 7.22 -22.47 4.67
C PHE A 238 6.70 -23.89 4.42
N LEU A 239 6.19 -24.56 5.46
CA LEU A 239 5.64 -25.90 5.33
C LEU A 239 4.44 -25.92 4.39
N ALA A 240 3.47 -25.01 4.56
CA ALA A 240 2.27 -24.96 3.73
C ALA A 240 2.59 -24.81 2.24
N VAL A 241 3.49 -23.88 1.88
CA VAL A 241 3.89 -23.67 0.49
C VAL A 241 4.60 -24.91 -0.06
N ASN A 242 5.58 -25.45 0.65
CA ASN A 242 6.31 -26.63 0.16
C ASN A 242 5.42 -27.88 0.08
N THR A 243 4.49 -28.07 1.01
CA THR A 243 3.48 -29.14 0.92
C THR A 243 2.59 -28.94 -0.31
N PHE A 244 2.15 -27.72 -0.62
CA PHE A 244 1.35 -27.47 -1.82
C PHE A 244 2.06 -27.92 -3.11
N PHE A 245 3.31 -27.49 -3.32
CA PHE A 245 4.08 -27.84 -4.52
C PHE A 245 4.60 -29.30 -4.51
N TRP A 246 4.63 -29.97 -3.35
CA TRP A 246 4.90 -31.40 -3.28
C TRP A 246 3.79 -32.23 -3.93
N PHE A 247 2.53 -31.86 -3.69
CA PHE A 247 1.36 -32.55 -4.23
C PHE A 247 1.08 -32.20 -5.69
N VAL A 248 1.19 -30.91 -6.06
CA VAL A 248 0.82 -30.44 -7.40
C VAL A 248 2.04 -30.21 -8.28
N ASP A 249 1.95 -30.61 -9.55
CA ASP A 249 2.84 -30.13 -10.61
C ASP A 249 2.15 -28.99 -11.37
N PRO A 250 2.55 -27.72 -11.18
CA PRO A 250 1.92 -26.58 -11.85
C PRO A 250 2.06 -26.61 -13.37
N LEU A 251 3.12 -27.26 -13.87
CA LEU A 251 3.39 -27.36 -15.30
C LEU A 251 2.68 -28.56 -15.94
N GLN A 252 2.09 -29.47 -15.14
CA GLN A 252 1.38 -30.65 -15.64
C GLN A 252 2.16 -31.42 -16.72
N GLY A 253 3.50 -31.46 -16.62
CA GLY A 253 4.35 -32.12 -17.62
C GLY A 253 4.61 -31.36 -18.93
N LEU A 254 4.18 -30.09 -19.06
CA LEU A 254 4.38 -29.26 -20.27
C LEU A 254 5.84 -29.19 -20.75
N LEU A 255 6.81 -29.24 -19.83
CA LEU A 255 8.25 -29.20 -20.14
C LEU A 255 8.93 -30.58 -19.98
N GLY A 256 8.17 -31.66 -20.12
CA GLY A 256 8.66 -33.04 -19.99
C GLY A 256 8.57 -33.60 -18.56
N SER A 257 9.04 -34.84 -18.38
CA SER A 257 8.87 -35.63 -17.13
C SER A 257 9.55 -35.02 -15.89
N ASN A 258 10.58 -34.21 -16.07
CA ASN A 258 11.34 -33.59 -14.97
C ASN A 258 10.83 -32.19 -14.59
N SER A 259 9.88 -31.63 -15.35
CA SER A 259 9.42 -30.25 -15.19
C SER A 259 8.87 -29.95 -13.79
N GLY A 260 8.04 -30.84 -13.24
CA GLY A 260 7.54 -30.72 -11.88
C GLY A 260 8.63 -30.74 -10.81
N GLN A 261 9.71 -31.52 -11.00
CA GLN A 261 10.82 -31.55 -10.05
C GLN A 261 11.62 -30.25 -10.07
N VAL A 262 11.81 -29.63 -11.23
CA VAL A 262 12.49 -28.33 -11.35
C VAL A 262 11.72 -27.25 -10.59
N VAL A 263 10.40 -27.17 -10.79
CA VAL A 263 9.55 -26.18 -10.10
C VAL A 263 9.56 -26.39 -8.60
N ARG A 264 9.47 -27.63 -8.13
CA ARG A 264 9.55 -27.96 -6.69
C ARG A 264 10.87 -27.52 -6.07
N SER A 265 11.99 -27.83 -6.74
CA SER A 265 13.32 -27.42 -6.28
C SER A 265 13.45 -25.89 -6.24
N LEU A 266 12.96 -25.19 -7.27
CA LEU A 266 12.97 -23.73 -7.31
C LEU A 266 12.14 -23.11 -6.18
N VAL A 267 10.93 -23.62 -5.95
CA VAL A 267 10.07 -23.14 -4.85
C VAL A 267 10.71 -23.41 -3.49
N LEU A 268 11.30 -24.59 -3.29
CA LEU A 268 11.99 -24.93 -2.05
C LEU A 268 13.17 -23.97 -1.80
N LEU A 269 13.95 -23.65 -2.84
CA LEU A 269 15.04 -22.67 -2.74
C LEU A 269 14.53 -21.27 -2.40
N LEU A 270 13.51 -20.77 -3.12
CA LEU A 270 12.95 -19.44 -2.88
C LEU A 270 12.33 -19.32 -1.48
N THR A 271 11.56 -20.30 -1.06
CA THR A 271 10.94 -20.32 0.28
C THR A 271 11.97 -20.46 1.39
N SER A 272 13.04 -21.22 1.17
CA SER A 272 14.17 -21.33 2.11
C SER A 272 14.94 -20.01 2.23
N MET A 273 15.19 -19.32 1.10
CA MET A 273 15.79 -17.99 1.09
C MET A 273 14.91 -16.98 1.82
N GLY A 274 13.60 -17.00 1.59
CA GLY A 274 12.64 -16.16 2.31
C GLY A 274 12.64 -16.42 3.82
N LEU A 275 12.62 -17.70 4.22
CA LEU A 275 12.70 -18.12 5.62
C LEU A 275 14.00 -17.63 6.27
N TYR A 276 15.15 -17.81 5.62
CA TYR A 276 16.45 -17.36 6.12
C TYR A 276 16.48 -15.84 6.33
N ARG A 277 16.02 -15.06 5.34
CA ARG A 277 15.96 -13.59 5.43
C ARG A 277 15.04 -13.09 6.53
N ALA A 278 13.92 -13.76 6.76
CA ALA A 278 12.93 -13.37 7.76
C ALA A 278 13.24 -13.91 9.17
N TRP A 279 14.14 -14.90 9.31
CA TRP A 279 14.39 -15.61 10.57
C TRP A 279 14.88 -14.73 11.72
N GLY A 280 15.75 -13.76 11.39
CA GLY A 280 16.32 -12.79 12.33
C GLY A 280 15.55 -11.47 12.40
N ARG A 281 14.41 -11.36 11.71
CA ARG A 281 13.64 -10.12 11.64
C ARG A 281 12.96 -9.83 12.97
N ASP A 282 12.88 -8.56 13.34
CA ASP A 282 12.15 -8.11 14.53
C ASP A 282 11.34 -6.84 14.24
N SER A 283 10.39 -6.57 15.14
CA SER A 283 9.55 -5.38 15.06
C SER A 283 10.37 -4.09 15.14
N ALA A 284 11.46 -4.09 15.92
CA ALA A 284 12.36 -2.95 16.09
C ALA A 284 13.10 -2.56 14.80
N THR A 285 13.59 -3.54 14.03
CA THR A 285 14.26 -3.26 12.75
C THR A 285 13.29 -2.67 11.75
N TYR A 286 12.07 -3.22 11.66
CA TYR A 286 11.02 -2.63 10.82
C TYR A 286 10.73 -1.17 11.22
N ARG A 287 10.60 -0.88 12.53
CA ARG A 287 10.39 0.49 13.04
C ARG A 287 11.48 1.44 12.56
N ARG A 288 12.75 1.08 12.77
CA ARG A 288 13.90 1.89 12.38
C ARG A 288 13.98 2.13 10.88
N GLU A 289 13.70 1.10 10.09
CA GLU A 289 13.65 1.24 8.63
C GLU A 289 12.54 2.20 8.19
N SER A 290 11.34 2.10 8.77
CA SER A 290 10.17 2.90 8.38
C SER A 290 10.27 4.40 8.72
N THR A 291 11.08 4.74 9.74
CA THR A 291 11.34 6.13 10.16
C THR A 291 12.61 6.71 9.55
N SER A 292 13.52 5.85 9.06
CA SER A 292 14.78 6.28 8.46
C SER A 292 14.62 7.25 7.28
N ASP A 293 13.59 7.11 6.45
CA ASP A 293 13.34 8.04 5.34
C ASP A 293 12.82 9.42 5.79
N SER A 294 12.17 9.52 6.96
CA SER A 294 11.86 10.81 7.56
C SER A 294 13.10 11.46 8.14
N LEU A 295 13.89 10.67 8.86
CA LEU A 295 15.14 11.13 9.47
C LEU A 295 16.15 11.56 8.40
N ARG A 296 16.31 10.81 7.31
CA ARG A 296 17.17 11.18 6.17
C ARG A 296 16.78 12.52 5.56
N ARG A 297 15.48 12.79 5.38
CA ARG A 297 15.00 14.08 4.85
C ARG A 297 15.42 15.22 5.78
N GLN A 298 15.19 15.08 7.07
CA GLN A 298 15.52 16.12 8.06
C GLN A 298 17.03 16.31 8.22
N LEU A 299 17.82 15.22 8.12
CA LEU A 299 19.27 15.29 8.17
C LEU A 299 19.86 16.02 6.97
N ARG A 300 19.21 16.00 5.79
CA ARG A 300 19.69 16.76 4.62
C ARG A 300 19.64 18.27 4.84
N ASP A 301 18.69 18.74 5.62
CA ASP A 301 18.46 20.18 5.84
C ASP A 301 19.34 20.75 6.98
N LEU A 302 20.15 19.90 7.62
CA LEU A 302 21.02 20.29 8.73
C LEU A 302 22.45 20.59 8.21
N PRO A 303 22.94 21.84 8.34
CA PRO A 303 24.30 22.21 7.96
C PRO A 303 25.34 21.59 8.92
N GLY A 304 26.51 21.21 8.40
CA GLY A 304 27.67 20.76 9.20
C GLY A 304 27.79 19.25 9.42
N LEU A 305 27.01 18.42 8.71
CA LEU A 305 27.09 16.96 8.75
C LEU A 305 28.15 16.37 7.80
N GLU A 306 28.65 17.14 6.82
CA GLU A 306 29.62 16.64 5.83
C GLU A 306 30.92 16.05 6.42
N PRO A 307 31.53 16.62 7.48
CA PRO A 307 32.73 16.06 8.08
C PRO A 307 32.52 14.71 8.76
N ALA A 308 31.30 14.43 9.24
CA ALA A 308 30.96 13.19 9.93
C ALA A 308 30.58 12.04 8.98
N LEU A 309 30.44 12.32 7.69
CA LEU A 309 29.94 11.39 6.69
C LEU A 309 31.04 10.80 5.80
N ASP A 310 32.31 11.15 6.02
CA ASP A 310 33.47 10.67 5.24
C ASP A 310 33.24 10.78 3.71
N GLY A 311 32.58 11.85 3.26
CA GLY A 311 32.26 12.07 1.84
C GLY A 311 31.09 11.23 1.28
N ARG A 312 30.41 10.42 2.09
CA ARG A 312 29.18 9.71 1.68
C ARG A 312 27.97 10.63 1.73
N SER A 313 27.08 10.52 0.74
CA SER A 313 25.78 11.21 0.81
C SER A 313 24.87 10.58 1.87
N ILE A 314 24.01 11.40 2.50
CA ILE A 314 23.01 10.95 3.49
C ILE A 314 22.09 9.86 2.93
N ASN A 315 21.90 9.83 1.60
CA ASN A 315 21.08 8.83 0.92
C ASN A 315 21.73 7.45 0.83
N ALA A 316 23.06 7.39 0.90
CA ALA A 316 23.82 6.16 0.86
C ALA A 316 23.95 5.50 2.24
N LEU A 317 23.49 6.16 3.31
CA LEU A 317 23.51 5.61 4.67
C LEU A 317 22.40 4.56 4.83
N SER A 318 22.72 3.44 5.44
CA SER A 318 21.75 2.44 5.89
C SER A 318 20.83 2.99 6.98
N PRO A 319 19.62 2.45 7.17
CA PRO A 319 18.71 2.86 8.25
C PRO A 319 19.32 2.80 9.64
N HIS A 320 20.26 1.87 9.87
CA HIS A 320 20.98 1.76 11.14
C HIS A 320 21.97 2.91 11.32
N GLU A 321 22.75 3.23 10.30
CA GLU A 321 23.69 4.37 10.32
C GLU A 321 22.95 5.69 10.54
N VAL A 322 21.80 5.89 9.89
CA VAL A 322 20.93 7.06 10.11
C VAL A 322 20.51 7.18 11.57
N PHE A 323 20.06 6.08 12.19
CA PHE A 323 19.69 6.09 13.60
C PHE A 323 20.87 6.33 14.53
N THR A 324 22.05 5.81 14.22
CA THR A 324 23.28 6.06 14.98
C THR A 324 23.65 7.54 14.92
N LEU A 325 23.54 8.17 13.75
CA LEU A 325 23.77 9.60 13.54
C LEU A 325 22.78 10.44 14.37
N VAL A 326 21.49 10.07 14.35
CA VAL A 326 20.43 10.73 15.13
C VAL A 326 20.69 10.58 16.63
N LYS A 327 21.15 9.42 17.08
CA LYS A 327 21.51 9.20 18.49
C LYS A 327 22.72 10.03 18.94
N ALA A 328 23.58 10.46 18.02
CA ALA A 328 24.69 11.36 18.30
C ALA A 328 24.29 12.85 18.30
N MET A 329 23.11 13.21 17.79
CA MET A 329 22.63 14.59 17.72
C MET A 329 22.55 15.35 19.05
N PRO A 330 22.19 14.72 20.19
CA PRO A 330 22.16 15.42 21.47
C PRO A 330 23.52 16.01 21.89
N ALA A 331 24.63 15.44 21.38
CA ALA A 331 25.98 15.99 21.59
C ALA A 331 26.21 17.31 20.84
N VAL A 332 25.42 17.60 19.80
CA VAL A 332 25.47 18.86 19.02
C VAL A 332 24.58 19.94 19.66
N GLY A 333 23.48 19.55 20.34
CA GLY A 333 22.68 20.45 21.16
C GLY A 333 21.19 20.07 21.28
N VAL A 334 20.60 20.36 22.46
CA VAL A 334 19.20 20.02 22.81
C VAL A 334 18.18 20.68 21.87
N LEU A 335 18.43 21.91 21.41
CA LEU A 335 17.54 22.61 20.47
C LEU A 335 17.46 21.90 19.12
N GLN A 336 18.57 21.34 18.62
CA GLN A 336 18.61 20.59 17.37
C GLN A 336 17.82 19.27 17.51
N ALA A 337 18.00 18.58 18.64
CA ALA A 337 17.27 17.35 18.96
C ALA A 337 15.75 17.59 19.03
N ARG A 338 15.31 18.68 19.69
CA ARG A 338 13.90 19.09 19.73
C ARG A 338 13.35 19.41 18.35
N ARG A 339 14.11 20.08 17.48
CA ARG A 339 13.69 20.40 16.10
C ARG A 339 13.48 19.14 15.26
N VAL A 340 14.45 18.21 15.28
CA VAL A 340 14.33 16.91 14.59
C VAL A 340 13.11 16.15 15.11
N TYR A 341 12.92 16.10 16.43
CA TYR A 341 11.75 15.45 17.03
C TYR A 341 10.42 16.08 16.57
N SER A 342 10.31 17.41 16.58
CA SER A 342 9.12 18.15 16.11
C SER A 342 8.79 17.85 14.66
N GLU A 343 9.79 17.87 13.79
CA GLU A 343 9.60 17.59 12.36
C GLU A 343 9.18 16.13 12.11
N VAL A 344 9.72 15.15 12.86
CA VAL A 344 9.27 13.75 12.74
C VAL A 344 7.83 13.61 13.21
N LEU A 345 7.50 14.24 14.35
CA LEU A 345 6.14 14.23 14.91
C LEU A 345 5.14 14.85 13.91
N LEU A 346 5.52 15.95 13.27
CA LEU A 346 4.73 16.61 12.23
C LEU A 346 4.56 15.73 10.98
N ASP A 347 5.62 15.08 10.47
CA ASP A 347 5.52 14.12 9.35
C ASP A 347 4.62 12.94 9.73
N MET A 348 4.70 12.44 10.97
CA MET A 348 3.82 11.38 11.47
C MET A 348 2.36 11.84 11.62
N LEU A 349 2.10 13.07 12.08
CA LEU A 349 0.77 13.70 12.12
C LEU A 349 0.18 13.82 10.72
N ARG A 350 0.92 14.44 9.78
CA ARG A 350 0.50 14.62 8.38
C ARG A 350 0.20 13.30 7.69
N ARG A 351 0.98 12.26 7.99
CA ARG A 351 0.79 10.91 7.43
C ARG A 351 -0.28 10.08 8.17
N GLY A 352 -0.93 10.64 9.21
CA GLY A 352 -1.91 9.93 10.02
C GLY A 352 -1.35 8.66 10.67
N ARG A 353 -0.06 8.67 11.03
CA ARG A 353 0.62 7.52 11.64
C ARG A 353 0.36 7.44 13.15
N LEU A 354 -0.05 8.54 13.80
CA LEU A 354 -0.12 8.67 15.27
C LEU A 354 -1.36 8.09 15.95
N ASP A 355 -2.41 7.75 15.19
CA ASP A 355 -3.68 7.23 15.74
C ASP A 355 -3.57 5.78 16.26
N GLN A 356 -2.36 5.24 16.44
CA GLN A 356 -2.10 3.85 16.78
C GLN A 356 -1.22 3.74 18.03
N ALA A 357 -1.54 2.81 18.94
CA ALA A 357 -0.72 2.58 20.13
C ALA A 357 0.77 2.28 19.83
N GLN A 358 1.06 1.76 18.62
CA GLN A 358 2.43 1.45 18.20
C GLN A 358 3.24 2.70 17.85
N SER A 359 2.63 3.70 17.19
CA SER A 359 3.34 4.94 16.82
C SER A 359 3.74 5.77 18.03
N LEU A 360 3.01 5.63 19.14
CA LEU A 360 3.38 6.23 20.42
C LEU A 360 4.66 5.58 21.00
N LEU A 361 4.81 4.26 20.86
CA LEU A 361 6.04 3.56 21.22
C LEU A 361 7.19 3.97 20.30
N ASP A 362 6.93 4.15 19.00
CA ASP A 362 7.95 4.59 18.03
C ASP A 362 8.45 6.01 18.37
N LEU A 363 7.54 6.92 18.73
CA LEU A 363 7.88 8.25 19.21
C LEU A 363 8.62 8.22 20.54
N GLN A 364 8.24 7.32 21.45
CA GLN A 364 8.91 7.16 22.74
C GLN A 364 10.34 6.66 22.55
N GLU A 365 10.57 5.67 21.66
CA GLU A 365 11.91 5.17 21.33
C GLU A 365 12.77 6.28 20.69
N LEU A 366 12.20 7.08 19.78
CA LEU A 366 12.90 8.22 19.18
C LEU A 366 13.24 9.29 20.23
N ARG A 367 12.29 9.65 21.09
CA ARG A 367 12.46 10.62 22.17
C ARG A 367 13.57 10.19 23.13
N GLN A 368 13.57 8.93 23.55
CA GLN A 368 14.63 8.34 24.37
C GLN A 368 15.98 8.34 23.65
N SER A 369 16.01 8.05 22.35
CA SER A 369 17.23 8.07 21.55
C SER A 369 17.82 9.48 21.42
N LEU A 370 16.97 10.50 21.43
CA LEU A 370 17.33 11.92 21.40
C LEU A 370 17.56 12.52 22.79
N GLN A 371 17.47 11.72 23.86
CA GLN A 371 17.61 12.16 25.26
C GLN A 371 16.66 13.30 25.65
N LEU A 372 15.45 13.32 25.07
CA LEU A 372 14.42 14.31 25.37
C LEU A 372 13.50 13.81 26.50
N ASP A 373 13.08 14.71 27.38
CA ASP A 373 12.17 14.41 28.49
C ASP A 373 10.68 14.57 28.11
N ASP A 374 9.78 14.44 29.08
CA ASP A 374 8.33 14.62 28.83
C ASP A 374 7.97 16.10 28.64
N GLU A 375 8.68 17.03 29.27
CA GLU A 375 8.46 18.47 29.11
C GLU A 375 8.80 18.93 27.69
N ASP A 376 9.88 18.42 27.12
CA ASP A 376 10.29 18.59 25.73
C ASP A 376 9.18 18.16 24.76
N HIS A 377 8.60 16.99 25.02
CA HIS A 377 7.51 16.45 24.21
C HIS A 377 6.27 17.35 24.27
N HIS A 378 5.88 17.79 25.47
CA HIS A 378 4.75 18.70 25.64
C HIS A 378 4.99 20.07 25.00
N ALA A 379 6.22 20.60 25.09
CA ALA A 379 6.60 21.85 24.44
C ALA A 379 6.47 21.76 22.91
N VAL A 380 6.91 20.64 22.32
CA VAL A 380 6.78 20.38 20.89
C VAL A 380 5.31 20.21 20.48
N ILE A 381 4.49 19.49 21.23
CA ILE A 381 3.05 19.39 20.95
C ILE A 381 2.38 20.77 21.00
N ASN A 382 2.71 21.58 22.00
CA ASN A 382 2.14 22.93 22.14
C ASN A 382 2.55 23.85 20.99
N LEU A 383 3.78 23.72 20.48
CA LEU A 383 4.24 24.43 19.28
C LEU A 383 3.40 24.00 18.06
N LEU A 384 3.30 22.70 17.81
CA LEU A 384 2.54 22.16 16.69
C LEU A 384 1.04 22.48 16.78
N ALA A 385 0.48 22.56 17.99
CA ALA A 385 -0.91 22.95 18.19
C ALA A 385 -1.19 24.42 17.81
N LYS A 386 -0.19 25.28 17.95
CA LYS A 386 -0.27 26.69 17.53
C LYS A 386 -0.03 26.85 16.04
N GLU A 387 0.95 26.14 15.49
CA GLU A 387 1.36 26.26 14.09
C GLU A 387 0.43 25.50 13.13
N HIS A 388 -0.13 24.37 13.57
CA HIS A 388 -0.96 23.47 12.76
C HIS A 388 -2.21 22.97 13.49
N PRO A 389 -3.14 23.87 13.89
CA PRO A 389 -4.34 23.49 14.64
C PRO A 389 -5.23 22.48 13.89
N GLU A 390 -5.26 22.54 12.55
CA GLU A 390 -5.99 21.60 11.70
C GLU A 390 -5.53 20.14 11.82
N LEU A 391 -4.29 19.89 12.24
CA LEU A 391 -3.71 18.55 12.31
C LEU A 391 -4.02 17.80 13.61
N LEU A 392 -4.38 18.50 14.70
CA LEU A 392 -4.64 17.90 16.01
C LEU A 392 -6.13 17.74 16.32
N GLY A 393 -7.00 18.50 15.66
CA GLY A 393 -8.45 18.50 15.93
C GLY A 393 -9.27 17.43 15.19
N ARG A 394 -8.69 16.67 14.26
CA ARG A 394 -9.44 15.73 13.38
C ARG A 394 -8.80 14.36 13.28
N ASN A 395 -9.64 13.32 13.27
CA ASN A 395 -9.18 11.94 13.08
C ASN A 395 -8.66 11.76 11.64
N ARG A 396 -7.73 10.82 11.39
CA ARG A 396 -7.17 10.56 10.06
C ARG A 396 -8.22 10.32 8.98
N PHE A 397 -9.28 9.58 9.28
CA PHE A 397 -10.34 9.30 8.30
C PHE A 397 -11.08 10.56 7.86
N GLU A 398 -11.24 11.52 8.76
CA GLU A 398 -11.84 12.82 8.46
C GLU A 398 -10.89 13.65 7.61
N ARG A 399 -9.59 13.67 7.95
CA ARG A 399 -8.56 14.37 7.16
C ARG A 399 -8.41 13.83 5.74
N GLN A 400 -8.25 12.52 5.57
CA GLN A 400 -8.16 11.90 4.25
C GLN A 400 -9.46 12.05 3.45
N GLY A 401 -10.61 11.99 4.13
CA GLY A 401 -11.90 12.29 3.52
C GLY A 401 -11.98 13.73 3.02
N ASP A 402 -11.52 14.69 3.81
CA ASP A 402 -11.53 16.11 3.46
C ASP A 402 -10.54 16.43 2.33
N ASP A 403 -9.36 15.80 2.32
CA ASP A 403 -8.40 15.93 1.21
C ASP A 403 -8.99 15.39 -0.10
N LEU A 404 -9.63 14.22 -0.07
CA LEU A 404 -10.32 13.64 -1.24
C LEU A 404 -11.50 14.50 -1.71
N ARG A 405 -12.29 15.04 -0.78
CA ARG A 405 -13.40 15.96 -1.09
C ARG A 405 -12.87 17.26 -1.70
N ARG A 406 -11.74 17.76 -1.19
CA ARG A 406 -11.04 18.92 -1.73
C ARG A 406 -10.54 18.65 -3.15
N GLU A 407 -9.88 17.52 -3.38
CA GLU A 407 -9.44 17.14 -4.73
C GLU A 407 -10.61 16.98 -5.70
N LEU A 408 -11.68 16.28 -5.28
CA LEU A 408 -12.91 16.16 -6.08
C LEU A 408 -13.52 17.53 -6.40
N ALA A 409 -13.49 18.45 -5.43
CA ALA A 409 -13.95 19.82 -5.64
C ALA A 409 -13.07 20.58 -6.64
N LEU A 410 -11.75 20.44 -6.57
CA LEU A 410 -10.81 21.04 -7.53
C LEU A 410 -11.09 20.53 -8.95
N THR A 411 -11.16 19.22 -9.15
CA THR A 411 -11.41 18.63 -10.46
C THR A 411 -12.78 19.00 -11.02
N ASN A 412 -13.82 18.97 -10.20
CA ASN A 412 -15.17 19.35 -10.63
C ASN A 412 -15.26 20.85 -10.98
N LEU A 413 -14.53 21.69 -10.25
CA LEU A 413 -14.48 23.13 -10.50
C LEU A 413 -13.68 23.44 -11.77
N GLU A 414 -12.58 22.75 -12.00
CA GLU A 414 -11.80 22.84 -13.24
C GLU A 414 -12.64 22.44 -14.46
N ASP A 415 -13.34 21.32 -14.39
CA ASP A 415 -14.25 20.86 -15.46
C ASP A 415 -15.43 21.83 -15.66
N PHE A 416 -15.95 22.42 -14.58
CA PHE A 416 -16.97 23.47 -14.67
C PHE A 416 -16.44 24.72 -15.40
N LEU A 417 -15.24 25.19 -15.07
CA LEU A 417 -14.62 26.34 -15.71
C LEU A 417 -14.36 26.06 -17.20
N LEU A 418 -13.84 24.87 -17.55
CA LEU A 418 -13.61 24.44 -18.92
C LEU A 418 -14.91 24.37 -19.74
N ARG A 419 -15.97 23.76 -19.19
CA ARG A 419 -17.28 23.62 -19.87
C ARG A 419 -17.94 24.96 -20.17
N HIS A 420 -17.74 25.95 -19.30
CA HIS A 420 -18.33 27.29 -19.43
C HIS A 420 -17.37 28.33 -20.04
N GLY A 421 -16.16 27.92 -20.44
CA GLY A 421 -15.17 28.78 -21.10
C GLY A 421 -14.54 29.84 -20.20
N PHE A 422 -14.54 29.63 -18.88
CA PHE A 422 -13.90 30.52 -17.92
C PHE A 422 -12.43 30.14 -17.74
N THR A 423 -11.52 31.11 -17.87
CA THR A 423 -10.10 30.93 -17.55
C THR A 423 -9.80 31.13 -16.07
N MET A 424 -10.62 31.93 -15.38
CA MET A 424 -10.52 32.18 -13.94
C MET A 424 -11.91 32.14 -13.32
N PHE A 425 -11.97 31.80 -12.04
CA PHE A 425 -13.21 31.88 -11.28
C PHE A 425 -13.52 33.33 -10.91
N ASP A 426 -14.61 33.87 -11.48
CA ASP A 426 -15.20 35.13 -11.07
C ASP A 426 -16.67 34.93 -10.71
N ALA A 427 -17.00 35.10 -9.43
CA ALA A 427 -18.36 34.96 -8.92
C ALA A 427 -19.34 35.98 -9.52
N ALA A 428 -18.84 37.17 -9.92
CA ALA A 428 -19.65 38.22 -10.52
C ALA A 428 -20.08 37.88 -11.95
N ALA A 429 -19.25 37.13 -12.69
CA ALA A 429 -19.49 36.73 -14.08
C ALA A 429 -20.49 35.57 -14.25
N LEU A 430 -20.90 34.91 -13.16
CA LEU A 430 -21.77 33.73 -13.22
C LEU A 430 -23.26 34.07 -13.43
N ASN A 431 -23.86 33.45 -14.44
CA ASN A 431 -25.30 33.48 -14.68
C ASN A 431 -26.09 32.70 -13.61
N PRO A 432 -27.41 32.97 -13.43
CA PRO A 432 -28.23 32.30 -12.41
C PRO A 432 -28.22 30.77 -12.48
N ARG A 433 -28.21 30.20 -13.69
CA ARG A 433 -28.11 28.74 -13.91
C ARG A 433 -26.75 28.18 -13.50
N GLN A 434 -25.67 28.91 -13.79
CA GLN A 434 -24.29 28.53 -13.44
C GLN A 434 -24.06 28.58 -11.93
N ARG A 435 -24.65 29.57 -11.23
CA ARG A 435 -24.62 29.63 -9.76
C ARG A 435 -25.32 28.42 -9.13
N GLN A 436 -26.46 28.02 -9.70
CA GLN A 436 -27.21 26.86 -9.22
C GLN A 436 -26.47 25.54 -9.48
N GLU A 437 -25.75 25.42 -10.59
CA GLU A 437 -24.88 24.27 -10.88
C GLU A 437 -23.67 24.23 -9.94
N LEU A 438 -23.02 25.37 -9.69
CA LEU A 438 -21.91 25.49 -8.72
C LEU A 438 -22.37 25.12 -7.30
N GLU A 439 -23.57 25.52 -6.90
CA GLU A 439 -24.14 25.17 -5.60
C GLU A 439 -24.43 23.67 -5.49
N ARG A 440 -24.90 23.02 -6.57
CA ARG A 440 -25.03 21.56 -6.64
C ARG A 440 -23.67 20.86 -6.53
N LEU A 441 -22.63 21.40 -7.17
CA LEU A 441 -21.26 20.87 -7.05
C LEU A 441 -20.72 20.98 -5.62
N ARG A 442 -20.98 22.11 -4.94
CA ARG A 442 -20.65 22.28 -3.52
C ARG A 442 -21.35 21.24 -2.65
N LEU A 443 -22.65 21.05 -2.84
CA LEU A 443 -23.43 20.06 -2.08
C LEU A 443 -22.97 18.62 -2.35
N ALA A 444 -22.59 18.31 -3.60
CA ALA A 444 -22.10 16.99 -3.98
C ALA A 444 -20.70 16.66 -3.42
N THR A 445 -19.85 17.67 -3.23
CA THR A 445 -18.48 17.48 -2.67
C THR A 445 -18.49 17.36 -1.15
N GLY A 446 -19.52 17.88 -0.47
CA GLY A 446 -19.67 17.76 0.99
C GLY A 446 -18.58 18.48 1.80
N LEU A 447 -17.94 19.50 1.22
CA LEU A 447 -16.94 20.32 1.91
C LEU A 447 -17.61 21.34 2.86
N PRO A 448 -17.01 21.59 4.04
CA PRO A 448 -17.44 22.70 4.87
C PRO A 448 -17.14 24.04 4.18
N GLU A 449 -18.00 25.03 4.44
CA GLU A 449 -17.98 26.36 3.83
C GLU A 449 -16.59 27.06 3.78
N PRO A 450 -15.81 27.12 4.88
CA PRO A 450 -14.47 27.73 4.83
C PRO A 450 -13.49 26.97 3.92
N ALA A 451 -13.64 25.65 3.79
CA ALA A 451 -12.80 24.85 2.91
C ALA A 451 -13.20 25.01 1.43
N TRP A 452 -14.50 25.17 1.15
CA TRP A 452 -14.99 25.46 -0.20
C TRP A 452 -14.53 26.84 -0.68
N GLU A 453 -14.56 27.86 0.18
CA GLU A 453 -14.02 29.18 -0.17
C GLU A 453 -12.51 29.14 -0.48
N SER A 454 -11.75 28.34 0.28
CA SER A 454 -10.32 28.16 0.01
C SER A 454 -10.07 27.54 -1.37
N VAL A 455 -10.92 26.60 -1.81
CA VAL A 455 -10.84 26.00 -3.16
C VAL A 455 -11.17 27.03 -4.23
N LEU A 456 -12.23 27.82 -4.05
CA LEU A 456 -12.59 28.88 -5.00
C LEU A 456 -11.48 29.93 -5.14
N ARG A 457 -10.81 30.31 -4.04
CA ARG A 457 -9.69 31.26 -4.06
C ARG A 457 -8.49 30.75 -4.86
N GLN A 458 -8.26 29.45 -4.93
CA GLN A 458 -7.16 28.88 -5.73
C GLN A 458 -7.33 29.11 -7.23
N PHE A 459 -8.58 29.21 -7.72
CA PHE A 459 -8.90 29.50 -9.12
C PHE A 459 -9.23 30.99 -9.38
N GLY A 460 -9.12 31.85 -8.37
CA GLY A 460 -9.31 33.29 -8.52
C GLY A 460 -8.10 33.98 -9.16
N SER A 461 -8.22 35.28 -9.45
CA SER A 461 -7.18 36.08 -10.11
C SER A 461 -5.85 36.15 -9.33
N GLN A 462 -5.88 36.00 -8.01
CA GLN A 462 -4.69 35.94 -7.14
C GLN A 462 -4.35 34.50 -6.69
N GLY A 463 -4.97 33.50 -7.31
CA GLY A 463 -4.80 32.10 -6.96
C GLY A 463 -3.41 31.56 -7.33
N GLU A 464 -2.98 30.53 -6.60
CA GLU A 464 -1.70 29.85 -6.82
C GLU A 464 -1.61 29.19 -8.20
N LEU A 465 -2.74 28.71 -8.73
CA LEU A 465 -2.83 28.11 -10.07
C LEU A 465 -2.62 29.13 -11.20
N GLU A 466 -3.21 30.33 -11.08
CA GLU A 466 -3.04 31.40 -12.08
C GLU A 466 -1.58 31.87 -12.11
N ARG A 467 -0.93 31.98 -10.94
CA ARG A 467 0.50 32.29 -10.86
C ARG A 467 1.37 31.21 -11.52
N GLN A 468 1.10 29.94 -11.24
CA GLN A 468 1.81 28.82 -11.87
C GLN A 468 1.61 28.74 -13.39
N GLN A 469 0.47 29.19 -13.91
CA GLN A 469 0.24 29.29 -15.37
C GLN A 469 0.92 30.50 -16.00
N LEU A 470 0.98 31.64 -15.29
CA LEU A 470 1.55 32.88 -15.82
C LEU A 470 3.08 32.89 -15.82
N GLU A 471 3.74 32.23 -14.86
CA GLU A 471 5.21 32.13 -14.80
C GLU A 471 5.87 31.56 -16.07
N PRO A 472 5.47 30.40 -16.61
CA PRO A 472 6.06 29.86 -17.84
C PRO A 472 5.77 30.75 -19.05
N LEU A 473 4.58 31.36 -19.13
CA LEU A 473 4.23 32.29 -20.21
C LEU A 473 5.06 33.58 -20.15
N ARG A 474 5.34 34.08 -18.93
CA ARG A 474 6.26 35.20 -18.70
C ARG A 474 7.69 34.84 -19.11
N ALA A 475 8.14 33.63 -18.81
CA ALA A 475 9.47 33.16 -19.22
C ALA A 475 9.61 33.10 -20.75
N VAL A 476 8.60 32.56 -21.45
CA VAL A 476 8.55 32.54 -22.92
C VAL A 476 8.55 33.96 -23.48
N TRP A 477 7.80 34.88 -22.89
CA TRP A 477 7.81 36.29 -23.31
C TRP A 477 9.20 36.93 -23.14
N LEU A 478 9.87 36.71 -22.00
CA LEU A 478 11.22 37.23 -21.75
C LEU A 478 12.25 36.69 -22.75
N GLU A 479 12.15 35.41 -23.10
CA GLU A 479 13.02 34.78 -24.10
C GLU A 479 12.77 35.36 -25.49
N GLU A 480 11.51 35.46 -25.93
CA GLU A 480 11.17 36.02 -27.25
C GLU A 480 11.50 37.53 -27.34
N ALA A 481 11.33 38.29 -26.26
CA ALA A 481 11.70 39.70 -26.19
C ALA A 481 13.23 39.88 -26.23
N GLY A 482 13.99 39.02 -25.55
CA GLY A 482 15.45 39.01 -25.61
C GLY A 482 15.98 38.67 -27.01
N LEU A 483 15.36 37.71 -27.68
CA LEU A 483 15.68 37.35 -29.07
C LEU A 483 15.36 38.50 -30.04
N LEU A 484 14.24 39.21 -29.82
CA LEU A 484 13.89 40.39 -30.61
C LEU A 484 14.95 41.51 -30.46
N ALA A 485 15.36 41.79 -29.22
CA ALA A 485 16.38 42.79 -28.94
C ALA A 485 17.74 42.43 -29.56
N TRP A 486 18.11 41.15 -29.55
CA TRP A 486 19.31 40.66 -30.24
C TRP A 486 19.21 40.80 -31.76
N LEU A 487 18.07 40.43 -32.35
CA LEU A 487 17.80 40.57 -33.78
C LEU A 487 17.87 42.02 -34.24
N ASP A 488 17.28 42.95 -33.47
CA ASP A 488 17.34 44.38 -33.74
C ASP A 488 18.78 44.91 -33.78
N GLY A 489 19.68 44.35 -32.95
CA GLY A 489 21.11 44.65 -32.96
C GLY A 489 21.91 44.03 -34.11
N GLN A 490 21.43 42.94 -34.73
CA GLN A 490 22.08 42.29 -35.88
C GLN A 490 21.57 42.81 -37.24
N LEU A 491 20.38 43.41 -37.25
CA LEU A 491 19.76 44.01 -38.42
C LEU A 491 20.49 45.25 -38.95
N SER A 492 21.40 45.83 -38.16
CA SER A 492 22.34 46.85 -38.62
C SER A 492 23.41 46.31 -39.58
N GLU A 493 23.65 44.98 -39.57
CA GLU A 493 24.69 44.34 -40.39
C GLU A 493 24.13 43.51 -41.55
N ASP A 494 22.95 42.88 -41.40
CA ASP A 494 22.40 41.99 -42.44
C ASP A 494 20.88 42.13 -42.66
N GLY A 495 20.49 42.60 -43.85
CA GLY A 495 19.11 42.96 -44.20
C GLY A 495 18.17 41.77 -44.44
N LEU A 496 18.71 40.55 -44.51
CA LEU A 496 17.97 39.31 -44.79
C LEU A 496 17.08 38.86 -43.62
N LEU A 497 17.30 39.37 -42.40
CA LEU A 497 16.57 38.96 -41.19
C LEU A 497 15.27 39.75 -40.92
N ARG A 498 14.94 40.77 -41.73
CA ARG A 498 13.72 41.61 -41.57
C ARG A 498 12.39 40.84 -41.48
N PRO A 499 12.15 39.77 -42.26
CA PRO A 499 10.88 39.04 -42.15
C PRO A 499 10.71 38.35 -40.79
N LEU A 500 11.81 37.85 -40.23
CA LEU A 500 11.82 37.14 -38.95
C LEU A 500 11.61 38.12 -37.78
N GLN A 501 12.24 39.29 -37.83
CA GLN A 501 12.00 40.39 -36.89
C GLN A 501 10.52 40.77 -36.85
N ARG A 502 9.88 41.02 -38.01
CA ARG A 502 8.46 41.37 -38.06
C ARG A 502 7.55 40.29 -37.47
N GLY A 503 7.87 39.02 -37.71
CA GLY A 503 7.14 37.89 -37.13
C GLY A 503 7.26 37.85 -35.61
N LEU A 504 8.48 38.03 -35.10
CA LEU A 504 8.76 38.01 -33.67
C LEU A 504 8.16 39.22 -32.94
N THR A 505 8.26 40.43 -33.50
CA THR A 505 7.63 41.65 -32.96
C THR A 505 6.12 41.48 -32.78
N ARG A 506 5.45 40.88 -33.78
CA ARG A 506 4.01 40.64 -33.70
C ARG A 506 3.66 39.66 -32.59
N ARG A 507 4.42 38.58 -32.46
CA ARG A 507 4.21 37.53 -31.46
C ARG A 507 4.45 38.03 -30.04
N VAL A 508 5.55 38.75 -29.81
CA VAL A 508 5.86 39.42 -28.53
C VAL A 508 4.76 40.41 -28.15
N GLY A 509 4.28 41.23 -29.10
CA GLY A 509 3.19 42.19 -28.85
C GLY A 509 1.80 41.56 -28.65
N GLU A 510 1.54 40.38 -29.21
CA GLU A 510 0.33 39.60 -28.92
C GLU A 510 0.39 38.98 -27.51
N LEU A 511 1.52 38.37 -27.15
CA LEU A 511 1.75 37.82 -25.80
C LEU A 511 1.73 38.92 -24.72
N GLN A 512 2.33 40.08 -24.96
CA GLN A 512 2.32 41.20 -24.02
C GLN A 512 0.90 41.67 -23.70
N ARG A 513 0.03 41.80 -24.71
CA ARG A 513 -1.38 42.20 -24.53
C ARG A 513 -2.18 41.15 -23.76
N GLN A 514 -1.89 39.87 -23.96
CA GLN A 514 -2.56 38.78 -23.24
C GLN A 514 -2.11 38.68 -21.77
N LEU A 515 -0.84 38.96 -21.49
CA LEU A 515 -0.24 38.78 -20.17
C LEU A 515 -0.34 40.01 -19.27
N ALA A 516 -0.27 41.23 -19.80
CA ALA A 516 -0.17 42.46 -19.01
C ALA A 516 -1.30 42.60 -17.97
N HIS A 517 -2.57 42.43 -18.38
CA HIS A 517 -3.72 42.52 -17.47
C HIS A 517 -3.77 41.35 -16.46
N ARG A 518 -3.32 40.15 -16.84
CA ARG A 518 -3.36 38.96 -15.98
C ARG A 518 -2.25 38.99 -14.92
N LEU A 519 -1.06 39.46 -15.28
CA LEU A 519 0.06 39.64 -14.34
C LEU A 519 -0.25 40.69 -13.27
N ASP A 520 -0.85 41.80 -13.68
CA ASP A 520 -1.29 42.86 -12.76
C ASP A 520 -2.39 42.36 -11.79
N ALA A 521 -3.38 41.65 -12.32
CA ALA A 521 -4.44 41.03 -11.51
C ALA A 521 -3.92 39.95 -10.52
N ALA A 522 -2.84 39.26 -10.88
CA ALA A 522 -2.18 38.24 -10.04
C ALA A 522 -1.18 38.81 -9.02
N GLY A 523 -0.89 40.11 -9.09
CA GLY A 523 0.10 40.79 -8.26
C GLY A 523 1.54 40.35 -8.54
N LEU A 524 1.82 39.97 -9.78
CA LEU A 524 3.17 39.65 -10.27
C LEU A 524 3.80 40.89 -10.91
N ASP A 525 5.13 40.96 -10.93
CA ASP A 525 5.82 42.10 -11.52
C ASP A 525 5.39 42.34 -12.98
N PRO A 526 5.18 43.60 -13.40
CA PRO A 526 4.83 43.92 -14.76
C PRO A 526 5.94 43.52 -15.73
N LEU A 527 5.55 43.26 -16.99
CA LEU A 527 6.51 43.03 -18.06
C LEU A 527 7.28 44.34 -18.36
N PRO A 528 8.61 44.27 -18.58
CA PRO A 528 9.46 45.43 -18.79
C PRO A 528 9.17 46.21 -20.08
#